data_AF-A0A501WWX8-F1
#
_entry.id   AF-A0A501WWX8-F1
#
_cell.length_a   1.000
_cell.length_b   1.000
_cell.length_c   1.000
_cell.angle_alpha   90.00
_cell.angle_beta   90.00
_cell.angle_gamma   90.00
#
_symmetry.space_group_name_H-M   'P 1'
#
loop_
_entity.id
_entity.type
_entity.pdbx_description
1 polymer ?
#
loop_
_entity_poly.entity_id
_entity_poly.type
_entity_poly.pdbx_seq_one_letter_code
_entity_poly.pdbx_strand_id
1 'polypeptide(L)'
;MSAIPLLRGLLASGIEITTDGCKVRWRDAYGRLDVVTLDALRAEKAAVIAFLEAEDYRADRFEELAAILEYDEHMPRAEAEHRARRIVYGAGA
;
A
#
# COMPACT_ATOMS: atom_id res chain seq x y z
N MET A 1 -19.80 -5.02 5.49
CA MET A 1 -18.57 -4.31 5.89
C MET A 1 -17.72 -4.21 4.64
N SER A 2 -17.18 -3.03 4.29
CA SER A 2 -16.31 -2.94 3.11
C SER A 2 -14.95 -3.56 3.41
N ALA A 3 -14.35 -4.23 2.42
CA ALA A 3 -13.05 -4.87 2.56
C ALA A 3 -11.88 -3.86 2.69
N ILE A 4 -12.01 -2.67 2.11
CA ILE A 4 -10.90 -1.71 2.05
C ILE A 4 -10.55 -1.10 3.42
N PRO A 5 -11.50 -0.66 4.26
CA PRO A 5 -11.19 -0.23 5.62
C PRO A 5 -10.55 -1.33 6.48
N LEU A 6 -11.01 -2.58 6.34
CA LEU A 6 -10.41 -3.73 7.03
C LEU A 6 -8.97 -3.94 6.58
N LEU A 7 -8.74 -3.98 5.27
CA LEU A 7 -7.41 -4.13 4.68
C LEU A 7 -6.44 -3.04 5.16
N ARG A 8 -6.88 -1.77 5.20
CA ARG A 8 -6.08 -0.67 5.77
C ARG A 8 -5.74 -0.88 7.24
N GLY A 9 -6.70 -1.37 8.04
CA GLY A 9 -6.47 -1.71 9.44
C GLY A 9 -5.43 -2.81 9.62
N LEU A 10 -5.45 -3.83 8.76
CA LEU A 10 -4.46 -4.92 8.78
C LEU A 10 -3.05 -4.43 8.39
N LEU A 11 -2.96 -3.61 7.34
CA LEU A 11 -1.67 -3.00 6.95
C LEU A 11 -1.12 -2.11 8.08
N ALA A 12 -1.98 -1.32 8.72
CA ALA A 12 -1.59 -0.47 9.85
C ALA A 12 -1.19 -1.26 11.11
N SER A 13 -1.71 -2.47 11.30
CA SER A 13 -1.29 -3.35 12.39
C SER A 13 0.02 -4.11 12.12
N GLY A 14 0.65 -3.86 10.97
CA GLY A 14 1.92 -4.46 10.56
C GLY A 14 1.77 -5.81 9.87
N ILE A 15 0.56 -6.19 9.45
CA ILE A 15 0.37 -7.36 8.60
C ILE A 15 0.78 -6.99 7.18
N GLU A 16 1.78 -7.69 6.64
CA GLU A 16 2.19 -7.52 5.25
C GLU A 16 1.16 -8.21 4.37
N ILE A 17 0.53 -7.47 3.46
CA ILE A 17 -0.44 -8.01 2.49
C ILE A 17 0.01 -7.60 1.09
N THR A 18 0.15 -8.58 0.21
CA THR A 18 0.67 -8.44 -1.15
C THR A 18 -0.25 -9.13 -2.15
N THR A 19 -0.13 -8.79 -3.44
CA THR A 19 -0.88 -9.41 -4.53
C THR A 19 0.04 -9.72 -5.71
N ASP A 20 -0.29 -10.75 -6.49
CA ASP A 20 0.31 -11.00 -7.81
C ASP A 20 -0.65 -10.66 -8.97
N GLY A 21 -1.68 -9.85 -8.68
CA GLY A 21 -2.77 -9.51 -9.58
C GLY A 21 -3.86 -10.58 -9.69
N CYS A 22 -3.61 -11.79 -9.21
CA CYS A 22 -4.57 -12.90 -9.23
C CYS A 22 -4.89 -13.44 -7.83
N LYS A 23 -3.92 -13.39 -6.92
CA LYS A 23 -3.96 -13.94 -5.57
C LYS A 23 -3.45 -12.91 -4.58
N VAL A 24 -4.15 -12.82 -3.46
CA VAL A 24 -3.73 -12.04 -2.30
C VAL A 24 -3.00 -12.97 -1.35
N ARG A 25 -1.81 -12.56 -0.90
CA ARG A 25 -0.98 -13.27 0.08
C ARG A 25 -0.76 -12.34 1.27
N TRP A 26 -0.66 -12.90 2.45
CA TRP A 26 -0.33 -12.12 3.64
C TRP A 26 0.70 -12.85 4.51
N ARG A 27 1.44 -12.07 5.28
CA ARG A 27 2.33 -12.53 6.33
C ARG A 27 1.99 -11.75 7.59
N ASP A 28 1.62 -12.46 8.64
CA ASP A 28 1.44 -11.90 9.96
C ASP A 28 2.42 -12.55 10.95
N ALA A 29 2.66 -11.87 12.07
CA ALA A 29 3.47 -12.41 13.16
C ALA A 29 2.73 -13.51 13.95
N TYR A 30 1.40 -13.57 13.85
CA TYR A 30 0.52 -14.43 14.69
C TYR A 30 -0.09 -15.62 13.94
N GLY A 31 0.20 -15.77 12.64
CA GLY A 31 -0.13 -16.89 11.78
C GLY A 31 -1.53 -16.91 11.14
N ARG A 32 -2.51 -16.09 11.56
CA ARG A 32 -3.92 -16.23 11.12
C ARG A 32 -4.74 -14.95 11.16
N LEU A 33 -5.30 -14.59 10.00
CA LEU A 33 -6.49 -13.73 9.91
C LEU A 33 -7.73 -14.51 10.39
N ASP A 34 -8.63 -13.84 11.10
CA ASP A 34 -9.90 -14.46 11.49
C ASP A 34 -10.80 -14.70 10.26
N VAL A 35 -11.73 -15.66 10.40
CA VAL A 35 -12.59 -16.11 9.28
C VAL A 35 -13.49 -14.98 8.77
N VAL A 36 -13.96 -14.10 9.65
CA VAL A 36 -14.87 -13.01 9.28
C VAL A 36 -14.13 -11.99 8.40
N THR A 37 -12.91 -11.62 8.78
CA THR A 37 -12.04 -10.76 7.97
C THR A 37 -11.71 -11.40 6.64
N LEU A 38 -11.36 -12.69 6.63
CA LEU A 38 -11.04 -13.42 5.40
C LEU A 38 -12.23 -13.44 4.43
N ASP A 39 -13.44 -13.69 4.93
CA ASP A 39 -14.65 -13.73 4.11
C ASP A 39 -15.03 -12.34 3.57
N ALA A 40 -14.83 -11.29 4.36
CA ALA A 40 -15.01 -9.91 3.89
C ALA A 40 -14.02 -9.56 2.75
N LEU A 41 -12.74 -9.91 2.89
CA LEU A 41 -11.73 -9.70 1.85
C LEU A 41 -12.03 -10.53 0.59
N ARG A 42 -12.55 -11.75 0.75
CA ARG A 42 -12.94 -12.62 -0.37
C ARG A 42 -14.16 -12.10 -1.12
N ALA A 43 -15.17 -11.60 -0.41
CA ALA A 43 -16.38 -11.05 -1.00
C ALA A 43 -16.08 -9.87 -1.95
N GLU A 44 -15.05 -9.08 -1.63
CA GLU A 44 -14.62 -7.93 -2.44
C GLU A 44 -13.21 -8.13 -3.05
N LYS A 45 -12.86 -9.38 -3.41
CA LYS A 45 -11.50 -9.73 -3.89
C LYS A 45 -10.99 -8.80 -5.00
N ALA A 46 -11.83 -8.45 -5.97
CA ALA A 46 -11.44 -7.57 -7.08
C ALA A 46 -11.06 -6.16 -6.60
N ALA A 47 -11.82 -5.61 -5.65
CA ALA A 47 -11.51 -4.31 -5.06
C ALA A 47 -10.24 -4.35 -4.20
N VAL A 48 -10.03 -5.46 -3.47
CA VAL A 48 -8.79 -5.68 -2.70
C VAL A 48 -7.57 -5.73 -3.61
N ILE A 49 -7.62 -6.48 -4.71
CA ILE A 49 -6.52 -6.55 -5.68
C ILE A 49 -6.26 -5.18 -6.29
N ALA A 50 -7.29 -4.51 -6.79
CA ALA A 50 -7.15 -3.17 -7.38
C ALA A 50 -6.56 -2.15 -6.40
N PHE A 51 -6.94 -2.24 -5.12
CA PHE A 51 -6.35 -1.40 -4.08
C PHE A 51 -4.86 -1.71 -3.87
N LEU A 52 -4.49 -2.99 -3.74
CA LEU A 52 -3.10 -3.39 -3.52
C LEU A 52 -2.21 -3.03 -4.72
N GLU A 53 -2.69 -3.20 -5.95
CA GLU A 53 -1.97 -2.79 -7.17
C GLU A 53 -1.80 -1.27 -7.23
N ALA A 54 -2.82 -0.50 -6.82
CA ALA A 54 -2.71 0.95 -6.76
C ALA A 54 -1.72 1.41 -5.69
N GLU A 55 -1.63 0.73 -4.55
CA GLU A 55 -0.64 1.03 -3.51
C GLU A 55 0.78 0.68 -3.96
N ASP A 56 0.97 -0.46 -4.64
CA ASP A 56 2.26 -0.89 -5.20
C ASP A 56 2.76 0.13 -6.23
N TYR A 57 1.88 0.53 -7.17
CA TYR A 57 2.18 1.58 -8.15
C TYR A 57 2.53 2.92 -7.48
N ARG A 58 1.85 3.29 -6.39
CA ARG A 58 2.19 4.50 -5.62
C ARG A 58 3.56 4.38 -4.96
N ALA A 59 3.91 3.21 -4.42
CA ALA A 59 5.22 2.98 -3.81
C ALA A 59 6.35 3.09 -4.85
N ASP A 60 6.20 2.44 -6.00
CA ASP A 60 7.14 2.55 -7.11
C ASP A 60 7.29 4.00 -7.56
N ARG A 61 6.16 4.69 -7.74
CA ARG A 61 6.19 6.09 -8.13
C ARG A 61 6.84 6.97 -7.06
N PHE A 62 6.60 6.69 -5.78
CA PHE A 62 7.24 7.41 -4.68
C PHE A 62 8.77 7.28 -4.74
N GLU A 63 9.28 6.06 -4.91
CA GLU A 63 10.72 5.80 -4.97
C GLU A 63 11.37 6.45 -6.20
N GLU A 64 10.75 6.31 -7.38
CA GLU A 64 11.21 6.96 -8.60
C GLU A 64 11.26 8.49 -8.44
N LEU A 65 10.23 9.06 -7.84
CA LEU A 65 10.11 10.50 -7.66
C LEU A 65 11.12 11.05 -6.66
N ALA A 66 11.34 10.34 -5.56
CA ALA A 66 12.39 10.67 -4.61
C ALA A 66 13.77 10.60 -5.26
N ALA A 67 14.03 9.60 -6.12
CA ALA A 67 15.27 9.51 -6.87
C ALA A 67 15.45 10.68 -7.85
N ILE A 68 14.42 11.04 -8.63
CA ILE A 68 14.47 12.19 -9.55
C ILE A 68 14.82 13.48 -8.79
N LEU A 69 14.14 13.75 -7.67
CA LEU A 69 14.40 14.95 -6.86
C LEU A 69 15.82 14.96 -6.28
N GLU A 70 16.32 13.79 -5.86
CA GLU A 70 17.67 13.65 -5.33
C GLU A 70 18.75 13.92 -6.40
N TYR A 71 18.62 13.32 -7.58
CA TYR A 71 19.63 13.39 -8.62
C TYR A 71 19.52 14.64 -9.50
N ASP A 72 18.32 14.96 -9.96
CA ASP A 72 18.10 16.03 -10.95
C ASP A 72 17.97 17.41 -10.29
N GLU A 73 17.34 17.48 -9.10
CA GLU A 73 17.21 18.72 -8.33
C GLU A 73 18.30 18.91 -7.26
N HIS A 74 19.25 17.97 -7.16
CA HIS A 74 20.31 17.95 -6.14
C HIS A 74 19.78 18.08 -4.69
N MET A 75 18.58 17.56 -4.44
CA MET A 75 17.93 17.62 -3.13
C MET A 75 18.47 16.52 -2.20
N PRO A 76 18.70 16.78 -0.91
CA PRO A 76 19.03 15.72 0.03
C PRO A 76 17.93 14.65 0.09
N ARG A 77 18.30 13.36 0.15
CA ARG A 77 17.35 12.23 0.12
C ARG A 77 16.14 12.39 1.05
N ALA A 78 16.36 12.84 2.28
CA ALA A 78 15.28 13.02 3.26
C ALA A 78 14.24 14.08 2.83
N GLU A 79 14.69 15.16 2.17
CA GLU A 79 13.82 16.21 1.65
C GLU A 79 13.11 15.77 0.37
N ALA A 80 13.82 15.04 -0.50
CA ALA A 80 13.26 14.41 -1.69
C ALA A 80 12.13 13.43 -1.35
N GLU A 81 12.33 12.56 -0.36
CA GLU A 81 11.29 11.66 0.15
C GLU A 81 10.11 12.43 0.75
N HIS A 82 10.37 13.48 1.55
CA HIS A 82 9.29 14.28 2.11
C HIS A 82 8.40 14.91 1.02
N ARG A 83 9.03 15.46 -0.03
CA ARG A 83 8.32 16.08 -1.15
C ARG A 83 7.62 15.05 -2.04
N ALA A 84 8.28 13.95 -2.38
CA ALA A 84 7.69 12.85 -3.14
C ALA A 84 6.47 12.27 -2.42
N ARG A 85 6.55 12.09 -1.09
CA ARG A 85 5.42 11.61 -0.27
C ARG A 85 4.23 12.55 -0.36
N ARG A 86 4.44 13.86 -0.28
CA ARG A 86 3.38 14.86 -0.46
C ARG A 86 2.74 14.79 -1.85
N ILE A 87 3.52 14.57 -2.90
CA ILE A 87 3.00 14.52 -4.28
C ILE A 87 2.19 13.23 -4.50
N VAL A 88 2.70 12.09 -4.06
CA VAL A 88 2.09 10.77 -4.32
C VAL A 88 0.90 10.49 -3.40
N TYR A 89 1.01 10.85 -2.11
CA TYR A 89 0.02 10.50 -1.09
C TYR A 89 -0.77 11.70 -0.54
N GLY A 90 -0.38 12.94 -0.86
CA GLY A 90 -0.96 14.15 -0.28
C GLY A 90 -2.19 14.74 -0.98
N ALA A 91 -2.69 14.12 -2.06
CA ALA A 91 -3.93 14.54 -2.70
C ALA A 91 -5.13 13.79 -2.11
N GLY A 92 -5.64 14.28 -0.97
CA GLY A 92 -6.84 13.71 -0.32
C GLY A 92 -7.12 14.20 1.10
N ALA A 93 -6.96 15.50 1.37
CA ALA A 93 -7.54 16.16 2.54
C ALA A 93 -8.75 17.00 2.12
#